data_AF-A0A1W5CSL9-F1
#
_entry.id   AF-A0A1W5CSL9-F1
#
_cell.length_a   1.000
_cell.length_b   1.000
_cell.length_c   1.000
_cell.angle_alpha   90.00
_cell.angle_beta   90.00
_cell.angle_gamma   90.00
#
_symmetry.space_group_name_H-M   'P 1'
#
loop_
_entity.id
_entity.type
_entity.pdbx_description
1 polymer ?
#
loop_
_entity_poly.entity_id
_entity_poly.type
_entity_poly.pdbx_seq_one_letter_code
_entity_poly.pdbx_strand_id
1 'polypeptide(L)'
;MMDDFNSDTDSDYTSYWRDWFISSRGNEYFCEIDEDYLTDRFNLTGLNTDVQNYQYALDLVTDVFDLDCDDDMREAIEKSARHLYGLVHARYITTTRGLAKMLDKYKKGDFGKCPRVMCNSHLLLPTGMADLPNVQSVKLYCAKCEDLYNPKSSRHSIIDGAYFGTSFQNILFQVYPALIPEKSIKRYEPKVFGFKVHAAAALQRWQDGKREDMQGRLKQVGLENAFVEDIQDFEEEMLDEEGPVDGEGMEVDEDLAE
;
A
#
# COMPACT_ATOMS: atom_id res chain seq x y z
N MET A 1 -58.17 -9.66 6.17
CA MET A 1 -57.02 -9.85 7.07
C MET A 1 -55.81 -9.51 6.23
N MET A 2 -55.11 -8.43 6.58
CA MET A 2 -53.83 -8.08 5.97
C MET A 2 -52.80 -9.04 6.57
N ASP A 3 -52.24 -9.93 5.75
CA ASP A 3 -51.04 -10.67 6.11
C ASP A 3 -49.85 -9.76 5.79
N ASP A 4 -49.34 -9.10 6.83
CA ASP A 4 -48.02 -8.49 6.83
C ASP A 4 -46.98 -9.61 6.63
N PHE A 5 -46.56 -9.81 5.38
CA PHE A 5 -45.35 -10.57 5.09
C PHE A 5 -44.19 -9.73 5.59
N ASN A 6 -43.80 -10.00 6.83
CA ASN A 6 -42.57 -9.54 7.44
C ASN A 6 -41.43 -9.88 6.47
N SER A 7 -40.90 -8.85 5.81
CA SER A 7 -39.64 -8.93 5.10
C SER A 7 -38.58 -9.20 6.15
N ASP A 8 -38.27 -10.48 6.38
CA ASP A 8 -37.06 -10.89 7.09
C ASP A 8 -35.90 -10.27 6.34
N THR A 9 -35.47 -9.15 6.91
CA THR A 9 -34.33 -8.38 6.48
C THR A 9 -33.16 -9.22 6.94
N ASP A 10 -32.47 -9.83 5.98
CA ASP A 10 -31.32 -10.71 6.16
C ASP A 10 -30.13 -9.92 6.73
N SER A 11 -30.21 -9.57 8.02
CA SER A 11 -29.29 -8.65 8.69
C SER A 11 -28.46 -9.28 9.81
N ASP A 12 -28.40 -10.61 9.91
CA ASP A 12 -27.79 -11.30 11.08
C ASP A 12 -26.64 -12.27 10.73
N TYR A 13 -25.91 -12.06 9.62
CA TYR A 13 -24.73 -12.86 9.26
C TYR A 13 -23.39 -12.12 9.52
N THR A 14 -23.30 -11.37 10.61
CA THR A 14 -22.00 -10.89 11.13
C THR A 14 -21.34 -12.03 11.89
N SER A 15 -20.31 -12.65 11.32
CA SER A 15 -19.51 -13.66 12.02
C SER A 15 -18.82 -13.04 13.23
N TYR A 16 -19.18 -13.51 14.42
CA TYR A 16 -18.71 -12.95 15.67
C TYR A 16 -17.18 -13.04 15.79
N TRP A 17 -16.58 -14.16 15.36
CA TRP A 17 -15.12 -14.33 15.48
C TRP A 17 -14.32 -13.44 14.53
N ARG A 18 -14.71 -13.33 13.25
CA ARG A 18 -13.94 -12.54 12.27
C ARG A 18 -14.00 -11.05 12.60
N ASP A 19 -15.17 -10.55 12.95
CA ASP A 19 -15.37 -9.15 13.35
C ASP A 19 -14.60 -8.83 14.63
N TRP A 20 -14.66 -9.72 15.62
CA TRP A 20 -13.85 -9.61 16.82
C TRP A 20 -12.34 -9.62 16.50
N PHE A 21 -11.88 -10.50 15.63
CA PHE A 21 -10.46 -10.60 15.27
C PHE A 21 -9.97 -9.32 14.59
N ILE A 22 -10.71 -8.78 13.62
CA ILE A 22 -10.29 -7.59 12.86
C ILE A 22 -10.40 -6.32 13.72
N SER A 23 -11.38 -6.24 14.62
CA SER A 23 -11.52 -5.12 15.56
C SER A 23 -10.54 -5.19 16.74
N SER A 24 -9.89 -6.33 16.95
CA SER A 24 -8.90 -6.51 18.00
C SER A 24 -7.69 -5.61 17.81
N ARG A 25 -7.19 -5.07 18.93
CA ARG A 25 -6.03 -4.19 18.96
C ARG A 25 -4.79 -4.90 18.37
N GLY A 26 -4.19 -4.29 17.35
CA GLY A 26 -3.03 -4.86 16.66
C GLY A 26 -3.38 -5.48 15.31
N ASN A 27 -4.66 -5.68 14.99
CA ASN A 27 -5.11 -6.30 13.74
C ASN A 27 -5.64 -5.29 12.71
N GLU A 28 -5.33 -4.00 12.88
CA GLU A 28 -5.86 -2.93 12.03
C GLU A 28 -5.45 -3.06 10.55
N TYR A 29 -4.42 -3.87 10.24
CA TYR A 29 -3.94 -4.11 8.88
C TYR A 29 -4.73 -5.21 8.15
N PHE A 30 -5.44 -6.06 8.85
CA PHE A 30 -6.24 -7.11 8.22
C PHE A 30 -7.48 -6.51 7.55
N CYS A 31 -7.89 -7.14 6.45
CA CYS A 31 -9.23 -6.98 5.90
C CYS A 31 -10.10 -8.20 6.26
N GLU A 32 -11.40 -8.01 6.15
CA GLU A 32 -12.37 -9.09 6.30
C GLU A 32 -12.32 -10.03 5.09
N ILE A 33 -12.12 -11.31 5.33
CA ILE A 33 -12.19 -12.35 4.30
C ILE A 33 -13.65 -12.74 4.11
N ASP A 34 -14.11 -12.79 2.87
CA ASP A 34 -15.48 -13.22 2.56
C ASP A 34 -15.72 -14.67 3.01
N GLU A 35 -16.91 -14.95 3.50
CA GLU A 35 -17.27 -16.28 4.00
C GLU A 35 -17.27 -17.35 2.90
N ASP A 36 -17.69 -16.98 1.69
CA ASP A 36 -17.65 -17.88 0.53
C ASP A 36 -16.22 -18.28 0.15
N TYR A 37 -15.24 -17.40 0.38
CA TYR A 37 -13.83 -17.70 0.18
C TYR A 37 -13.29 -18.68 1.22
N LEU A 38 -13.72 -18.55 2.49
CA LEU A 38 -13.34 -19.44 3.60
C LEU A 38 -14.00 -20.83 3.51
N THR A 39 -15.19 -20.91 2.95
CA THR A 39 -15.92 -22.19 2.82
C THR A 39 -15.51 -23.00 1.59
N ASP A 40 -14.90 -22.36 0.59
CA ASP A 40 -14.33 -23.04 -0.58
C ASP A 40 -12.99 -23.73 -0.25
N ARG A 41 -13.04 -25.06 -0.19
CA ARG A 41 -11.88 -25.92 0.10
C ARG A 41 -10.72 -25.74 -0.87
N PHE A 42 -10.98 -25.33 -2.12
CA PHE A 42 -9.90 -25.14 -3.10
C PHE A 42 -8.95 -24.02 -2.66
N ASN A 43 -9.48 -22.93 -2.11
CA ASN A 43 -8.69 -21.79 -1.62
C ASN A 43 -7.82 -22.14 -0.41
N LEU A 44 -8.23 -23.15 0.36
CA LEU A 44 -7.55 -23.60 1.57
C LEU A 44 -6.55 -24.75 1.35
N THR A 45 -6.38 -25.20 0.10
CA THR A 45 -5.52 -26.34 -0.23
C THR A 45 -4.10 -26.17 0.33
N GLY A 46 -3.62 -27.20 1.03
CA GLY A 46 -2.27 -27.26 1.61
C GLY A 46 -2.11 -26.59 2.98
N LEU A 47 -3.07 -25.79 3.46
CA LEU A 47 -2.95 -25.14 4.78
C LEU A 47 -3.07 -26.12 5.95
N ASN A 48 -3.66 -27.29 5.71
CA ASN A 48 -3.79 -28.36 6.69
C ASN A 48 -2.45 -28.96 7.14
N THR A 49 -1.36 -28.77 6.39
CA THR A 49 -0.02 -29.22 6.81
C THR A 49 0.69 -28.20 7.71
N ASP A 50 0.32 -26.92 7.59
CA ASP A 50 0.97 -25.83 8.30
C ASP A 50 0.25 -25.47 9.60
N VAL A 51 -1.06 -25.75 9.68
CA VAL A 51 -1.92 -25.39 10.82
C VAL A 51 -2.22 -26.60 11.70
N GLN A 52 -1.84 -26.51 12.98
CA GLN A 52 -2.23 -27.49 14.00
C GLN A 52 -3.73 -27.37 14.30
N ASN A 53 -4.41 -28.48 14.63
CA ASN A 53 -5.86 -28.47 14.92
C ASN A 53 -6.70 -27.83 13.79
N TYR A 54 -6.29 -28.01 12.53
CA TYR A 54 -6.85 -27.32 11.36
C TYR A 54 -8.39 -27.33 11.31
N GLN A 55 -9.04 -28.48 11.55
CA GLN A 55 -10.50 -28.57 11.49
C GLN A 55 -11.15 -27.69 12.57
N TYR A 56 -10.70 -27.79 13.82
CA TYR A 56 -11.20 -26.96 14.92
C TYR A 56 -10.91 -25.47 14.72
N ALA A 57 -9.75 -25.14 14.15
CA ALA A 57 -9.40 -23.77 13.81
C ALA A 57 -10.32 -23.21 12.72
N LEU A 58 -10.64 -24.01 11.69
CA LEU A 58 -11.57 -23.62 10.63
C LEU A 58 -12.99 -23.45 11.18
N ASP A 59 -13.46 -24.42 11.96
CA ASP A 59 -14.79 -24.38 12.58
C ASP A 59 -14.94 -23.12 13.45
N LEU A 60 -13.89 -22.70 14.15
CA LEU A 60 -13.88 -21.48 14.96
C LEU A 60 -13.94 -20.20 14.11
N VAL A 61 -13.18 -20.13 13.01
CA VAL A 61 -13.17 -18.98 12.10
C VAL A 61 -14.51 -18.83 11.35
N THR A 62 -15.23 -19.92 11.15
CA THR A 62 -16.55 -19.96 10.52
C THR A 62 -17.72 -19.95 11.51
N ASP A 63 -17.48 -19.74 12.81
CA ASP A 63 -18.50 -19.74 13.88
C ASP A 63 -19.36 -21.04 13.95
N VAL A 64 -18.79 -22.20 13.56
CA VAL A 64 -19.41 -23.54 13.67
C VAL A 64 -18.80 -24.35 14.83
N PHE A 65 -17.95 -23.72 15.65
CA PHE A 65 -17.25 -24.38 16.74
C PHE A 65 -18.16 -24.63 17.95
N ASP A 66 -18.45 -25.91 18.22
CA ASP A 66 -19.34 -26.38 19.31
C ASP A 66 -18.64 -27.37 20.26
N LEU A 67 -17.30 -27.34 20.32
CA LEU A 67 -16.55 -28.24 21.20
C LEU A 67 -16.38 -27.66 22.60
N ASP A 68 -16.97 -28.34 23.59
CA ASP A 68 -16.68 -28.09 25.00
C ASP A 68 -15.30 -28.69 25.35
N CYS A 69 -14.32 -27.82 25.52
CA CYS A 69 -12.93 -28.18 25.83
C CYS A 69 -12.42 -27.35 27.00
N ASP A 70 -11.35 -27.82 27.64
CA ASP A 70 -10.68 -27.07 28.70
C ASP A 70 -10.01 -25.79 28.17
N ASP A 71 -9.76 -24.85 29.06
CA ASP A 71 -9.25 -23.52 28.70
C ASP A 71 -7.92 -23.59 27.93
N ASP A 72 -7.03 -24.53 28.30
CA ASP A 72 -5.73 -24.72 27.64
C ASP A 72 -5.88 -25.19 26.18
N MET A 73 -6.80 -26.13 25.92
CA MET A 73 -7.08 -26.59 24.54
C MET A 73 -7.76 -25.48 23.74
N ARG A 74 -8.66 -24.73 24.35
CA ARG A 74 -9.32 -23.60 23.70
C ARG A 74 -8.33 -22.53 23.26
N GLU A 75 -7.38 -22.16 24.13
CA GLU A 75 -6.32 -21.20 23.79
C GLU A 75 -5.45 -21.72 22.62
N ALA A 76 -5.12 -23.01 22.61
CA ALA A 76 -4.38 -23.63 21.52
C ALA A 76 -5.14 -23.57 20.19
N ILE A 77 -6.46 -23.84 20.20
CA ILE A 77 -7.33 -23.74 19.02
C ILE A 77 -7.41 -22.29 18.54
N GLU A 78 -7.59 -21.32 19.44
CA GLU A 78 -7.61 -19.90 19.07
C GLU A 78 -6.30 -19.45 18.43
N LYS A 79 -5.15 -19.92 18.94
CA LYS A 79 -3.85 -19.63 18.35
C LYS A 79 -3.75 -20.19 16.92
N SER A 80 -4.23 -21.41 16.71
CA SER A 80 -4.31 -22.02 15.38
C SER A 80 -5.29 -21.28 14.46
N ALA A 81 -6.43 -20.82 14.97
CA ALA A 81 -7.41 -20.04 14.20
C ALA A 81 -6.84 -18.71 13.73
N ARG A 82 -6.15 -17.97 14.61
CA ARG A 82 -5.43 -16.73 14.23
C ARG A 82 -4.36 -17.00 13.18
N HIS A 83 -3.63 -18.11 13.31
CA HIS A 83 -2.62 -18.50 12.33
C HIS A 83 -3.24 -18.86 10.97
N LEU A 84 -4.29 -19.68 10.96
CA LEU A 84 -5.04 -20.06 9.77
C LEU A 84 -5.60 -18.83 9.06
N TYR A 85 -6.29 -17.95 9.79
CA TYR A 85 -6.86 -16.72 9.22
C TYR A 85 -5.78 -15.86 8.56
N GLY A 86 -4.61 -15.72 9.19
CA GLY A 86 -3.49 -15.02 8.61
C GLY A 86 -2.97 -15.63 7.30
N LEU A 87 -2.84 -16.95 7.21
CA LEU A 87 -2.41 -17.63 5.98
C LEU A 87 -3.45 -17.51 4.86
N VAL A 88 -4.74 -17.61 5.20
CA VAL A 88 -5.82 -17.41 4.22
C VAL A 88 -5.86 -15.96 3.77
N HIS A 89 -5.64 -15.00 4.69
CA HIS A 89 -5.60 -13.58 4.38
C HIS A 89 -4.53 -13.26 3.31
N ALA A 90 -3.34 -13.83 3.43
CA ALA A 90 -2.27 -13.65 2.44
C ALA A 90 -2.70 -14.07 1.02
N ARG A 91 -3.46 -15.17 0.92
CA ARG A 91 -4.03 -15.62 -0.37
C ARG A 91 -5.15 -14.68 -0.81
N TYR A 92 -6.07 -14.36 0.09
CA TYR A 92 -7.27 -13.57 -0.20
C TYR A 92 -6.95 -12.17 -0.73
N ILE A 93 -5.98 -11.47 -0.14
CA ILE A 93 -5.63 -10.10 -0.56
C ILE A 93 -4.98 -10.01 -1.95
N THR A 94 -4.64 -11.14 -2.57
CA THR A 94 -4.18 -11.18 -3.97
C THR A 94 -5.32 -11.38 -4.97
N THR A 95 -6.53 -11.70 -4.49
CA THR A 95 -7.74 -11.80 -5.32
C THR A 95 -8.33 -10.43 -5.61
N THR A 96 -9.15 -10.30 -6.66
CA THR A 96 -9.80 -9.02 -7.01
C THR A 96 -10.66 -8.46 -5.86
N ARG A 97 -11.35 -9.32 -5.09
CA ARG A 97 -12.17 -8.90 -3.95
C ARG A 97 -11.31 -8.42 -2.78
N GLY A 98 -10.27 -9.18 -2.42
CA GLY A 98 -9.35 -8.79 -1.36
C GLY A 98 -8.56 -7.52 -1.68
N LEU A 99 -8.12 -7.35 -2.93
CA LEU A 99 -7.47 -6.13 -3.40
C LEU A 99 -8.36 -4.89 -3.23
N ALA A 100 -9.66 -5.00 -3.56
CA ALA A 100 -10.61 -3.91 -3.38
C ALA A 100 -10.76 -3.51 -1.90
N LYS A 101 -10.91 -4.49 -0.99
CA LYS A 101 -11.00 -4.22 0.45
C LYS A 101 -9.72 -3.58 1.00
N MET A 102 -8.56 -4.07 0.58
CA MET A 102 -7.27 -3.50 0.98
C MET A 102 -7.04 -2.10 0.38
N LEU A 103 -7.53 -1.85 -0.83
CA LEU A 103 -7.49 -0.52 -1.45
C LEU A 103 -8.29 0.50 -0.64
N ASP A 104 -9.46 0.14 -0.13
CA ASP A 104 -10.25 1.04 0.70
C ASP A 104 -9.53 1.39 2.00
N LYS A 105 -8.87 0.42 2.63
CA LYS A 105 -7.99 0.64 3.79
C LYS A 105 -6.78 1.51 3.45
N TYR A 106 -6.19 1.28 2.27
CA TYR A 106 -5.06 2.09 1.77
C TYR A 106 -5.46 3.55 1.65
N LYS A 107 -6.60 3.85 0.99
CA LYS A 107 -7.12 5.22 0.82
C LYS A 107 -7.44 5.90 2.16
N LYS A 108 -7.92 5.15 3.15
CA LYS A 108 -8.18 5.65 4.52
C LYS A 108 -6.88 5.91 5.30
N GLY A 109 -5.77 5.32 4.88
CA GLY A 109 -4.47 5.45 5.53
C GLY A 109 -4.31 4.57 6.76
N ASP A 110 -5.07 3.47 6.85
CA ASP A 110 -5.06 2.54 8.00
C ASP A 110 -3.67 1.93 8.25
N PHE A 111 -2.88 1.75 7.18
CA PHE A 111 -1.55 1.17 7.24
C PHE A 111 -0.47 2.14 7.75
N GLY A 112 -0.79 3.43 7.79
CA GLY A 112 0.13 4.49 8.18
C GLY A 112 0.79 5.18 6.99
N LYS A 113 1.81 5.99 7.33
CA LYS A 113 2.44 6.97 6.42
C LYS A 113 3.95 6.82 6.45
N CYS A 114 4.59 7.05 5.31
CA CYS A 114 6.02 6.92 5.12
C CYS A 114 6.80 7.81 6.10
N PRO A 115 7.79 7.27 6.83
CA PRO A 115 8.59 8.05 7.76
C PRO A 115 9.60 8.97 7.05
N ARG A 116 9.91 8.72 5.78
CA ARG A 116 10.82 9.56 5.00
C ARG A 116 10.19 10.93 4.75
N VAL A 117 10.84 11.98 5.23
CA VAL A 117 10.37 13.38 5.11
C VAL A 117 10.06 13.76 3.66
N MET A 118 10.94 13.40 2.73
CA MET A 118 10.77 13.69 1.29
C MET A 118 9.59 12.96 0.63
N CYS A 119 8.98 11.99 1.31
CA CYS A 119 7.77 11.33 0.82
C CYS A 119 6.49 12.11 1.15
N ASN A 120 6.55 13.21 1.90
CA ASN A 120 5.40 14.05 2.26
C ASN A 120 4.24 13.23 2.87
N SER A 121 4.57 12.31 3.78
CA SER A 121 3.57 11.46 4.44
C SER A 121 2.76 10.56 3.48
N HIS A 122 3.37 10.08 2.39
CA HIS A 122 2.75 9.13 1.46
C HIS A 122 2.26 7.86 2.18
N LEU A 123 1.13 7.32 1.74
CA LEU A 123 0.47 6.17 2.36
C LEU A 123 1.27 4.88 2.12
N LEU A 124 1.24 3.98 3.09
CA LEU A 124 1.99 2.72 3.06
C LEU A 124 1.08 1.53 2.79
N LEU A 125 1.67 0.41 2.39
CA LEU A 125 1.00 -0.89 2.26
C LEU A 125 1.73 -1.95 3.09
N PRO A 126 1.02 -2.87 3.77
CA PRO A 126 1.66 -3.98 4.46
C PRO A 126 2.25 -4.98 3.47
N THR A 127 3.38 -5.58 3.81
CA THR A 127 4.05 -6.63 3.02
C THR A 127 4.85 -7.53 3.94
N GLY A 128 4.95 -8.81 3.57
CA GLY A 128 5.93 -9.74 4.13
C GLY A 128 7.28 -9.63 3.43
N MET A 129 8.35 -9.98 4.14
CA MET A 129 9.68 -10.22 3.56
C MET A 129 9.87 -11.66 3.09
N ALA A 130 9.03 -12.57 3.60
CA ALA A 130 8.98 -13.97 3.26
C ALA A 130 7.51 -14.44 3.32
N ASP A 131 7.18 -15.44 2.51
CA ASP A 131 5.86 -16.08 2.53
C ASP A 131 5.79 -17.24 3.54
N LEU A 132 6.94 -17.62 4.11
CA LEU A 132 7.02 -18.63 5.17
C LEU A 132 6.73 -18.00 6.54
N PRO A 133 5.85 -18.60 7.36
CA PRO A 133 5.53 -18.10 8.69
C PRO A 133 6.71 -18.12 9.66
N ASN A 134 6.62 -17.27 10.70
CA ASN A 134 7.58 -17.11 11.80
C ASN A 134 8.99 -16.69 11.35
N VAL A 135 9.14 -16.15 10.15
CA VAL A 135 10.44 -15.67 9.64
C VAL A 135 10.67 -14.21 10.05
N GLN A 136 9.75 -13.32 9.67
CA GLN A 136 9.81 -11.90 10.00
C GLN A 136 8.42 -11.31 10.17
N SER A 137 8.33 -10.27 11.00
CA SER A 137 7.11 -9.48 11.13
C SER A 137 6.81 -8.64 9.89
N VAL A 138 5.55 -8.23 9.77
CA VAL A 138 5.07 -7.37 8.68
C VAL A 138 5.90 -6.09 8.55
N LYS A 139 6.20 -5.73 7.31
CA LYS A 139 6.83 -4.48 6.90
C LYS A 139 5.84 -3.61 6.14
N LEU A 140 6.20 -2.36 5.94
CA LEU A 140 5.38 -1.39 5.25
C LEU A 140 6.12 -0.86 4.01
N TYR A 141 5.56 -1.10 2.84
CA TYR A 141 6.07 -0.63 1.56
C TYR A 141 5.55 0.77 1.23
N CYS A 142 6.45 1.65 0.78
CA CYS A 142 6.10 2.97 0.26
C CYS A 142 6.27 3.00 -1.25
N ALA A 143 5.19 3.25 -1.99
CA ALA A 143 5.25 3.34 -3.44
C ALA A 143 5.98 4.61 -3.95
N LYS A 144 6.16 5.62 -3.10
CA LYS A 144 6.85 6.86 -3.49
C LYS A 144 8.37 6.76 -3.45
N CYS A 145 8.94 6.16 -2.41
CA CYS A 145 10.38 5.94 -2.30
C CYS A 145 10.83 4.52 -2.60
N GLU A 146 9.90 3.59 -2.84
CA GLU A 146 10.16 2.20 -3.21
C GLU A 146 11.00 1.44 -2.17
N ASP A 147 10.74 1.72 -0.90
CA ASP A 147 11.50 1.18 0.22
C ASP A 147 10.58 0.64 1.32
N LEU A 148 11.14 -0.21 2.18
CA LEU A 148 10.45 -0.93 3.23
C LEU A 148 10.74 -0.33 4.60
N TYR A 149 9.69 -0.22 5.41
CA TYR A 149 9.73 0.36 6.74
C TYR A 149 9.18 -0.59 7.79
N ASN A 150 9.68 -0.45 9.01
CA ASN A 150 9.06 -1.10 10.15
C ASN A 150 7.79 -0.34 10.58
N PRO A 151 6.73 -1.05 11.01
CA PRO A 151 5.59 -0.40 11.64
C PRO A 151 6.02 0.46 12.83
N LYS A 152 5.44 1.66 12.96
CA LYS A 152 5.80 2.60 14.04
C LYS A 152 5.33 2.10 15.41
N SER A 153 4.20 1.40 15.46
CA SER A 153 3.64 0.91 16.71
C SER A 153 4.11 -0.53 16.97
N SER A 154 4.61 -0.79 18.18
CA SER A 154 5.05 -2.13 18.60
C SER A 154 3.95 -3.19 18.50
N ARG A 155 2.66 -2.80 18.58
CA ARG A 155 1.53 -3.71 18.42
C ARG A 155 1.50 -4.39 17.05
N HIS A 156 1.92 -3.68 15.99
CA HIS A 156 1.93 -4.17 14.62
C HIS A 156 3.18 -4.98 14.32
N SER A 157 4.26 -4.78 15.08
CA SER A 157 5.51 -5.54 14.93
C SER A 157 5.41 -7.00 15.37
N ILE A 158 4.31 -7.40 16.01
CA ILE A 158 4.03 -8.78 16.43
C ILE A 158 3.34 -9.58 15.30
N ILE A 159 2.72 -8.89 14.33
CA ILE A 159 2.03 -9.55 13.23
C ILE A 159 3.05 -10.19 12.29
N ASP A 160 2.81 -11.44 11.93
CA ASP A 160 3.64 -12.15 10.96
C ASP A 160 3.51 -11.53 9.57
N GLY A 161 4.64 -11.28 8.90
CA GLY A 161 4.66 -10.76 7.54
C GLY A 161 4.11 -11.76 6.51
N ALA A 162 4.19 -13.06 6.80
CA ALA A 162 3.66 -14.10 5.92
C ALA A 162 2.15 -13.96 5.68
N TYR A 163 1.41 -13.33 6.61
CA TYR A 163 -0.03 -13.09 6.49
C TYR A 163 -0.42 -12.01 5.46
N PHE A 164 0.56 -11.29 4.92
CA PHE A 164 0.38 -10.35 3.80
C PHE A 164 1.10 -10.84 2.53
N GLY A 165 2.07 -11.74 2.69
CA GLY A 165 2.89 -12.24 1.60
C GLY A 165 3.82 -11.20 0.99
N THR A 166 4.70 -11.65 0.11
CA THR A 166 5.71 -10.83 -0.57
C THR A 166 5.19 -10.13 -1.82
N SER A 167 4.02 -10.55 -2.32
CA SER A 167 3.52 -10.17 -3.65
C SER A 167 2.39 -9.13 -3.63
N PHE A 168 1.65 -9.00 -2.52
CA PHE A 168 0.41 -8.24 -2.45
C PHE A 168 0.54 -6.79 -2.95
N GLN A 169 1.50 -6.04 -2.44
CA GLN A 169 1.76 -4.65 -2.80
C GLN A 169 2.08 -4.48 -4.29
N ASN A 170 2.81 -5.43 -4.89
CA ASN A 170 3.13 -5.38 -6.31
C ASN A 170 1.90 -5.67 -7.17
N ILE A 171 1.12 -6.67 -6.80
CA ILE A 171 -0.13 -7.03 -7.50
C ILE A 171 -1.13 -5.86 -7.43
N LEU A 172 -1.25 -5.19 -6.28
CA LEU A 172 -2.12 -4.03 -6.13
C LEU A 172 -1.79 -2.92 -7.14
N PHE A 173 -0.51 -2.58 -7.31
CA PHE A 173 -0.10 -1.55 -8.28
C PHE A 173 -0.17 -2.02 -9.74
N GLN A 174 -0.08 -3.32 -10.01
CA GLN A 174 -0.34 -3.87 -11.36
C GLN A 174 -1.82 -3.75 -11.74
N VAL A 175 -2.73 -4.00 -10.79
CA VAL A 175 -4.18 -3.88 -11.02
C VAL A 175 -4.64 -2.42 -11.01
N TYR A 176 -4.04 -1.58 -10.17
CA TYR A 176 -4.36 -0.16 -10.02
C TYR A 176 -3.15 0.75 -10.31
N PRO A 177 -2.67 0.82 -11.57
CA PRO A 177 -1.47 1.59 -11.92
C PRO A 177 -1.62 3.09 -11.68
N ALA A 178 -2.84 3.62 -11.72
CA ALA A 178 -3.13 5.03 -11.43
C ALA A 178 -2.83 5.45 -9.98
N LEU A 179 -2.59 4.50 -9.08
CA LEU A 179 -2.20 4.79 -7.69
C LEU A 179 -0.70 4.93 -7.50
N ILE A 180 0.11 4.58 -8.52
CA ILE A 180 1.56 4.71 -8.45
C ILE A 180 1.87 6.22 -8.41
N PRO A 181 2.49 6.72 -7.32
CA PRO A 181 2.80 8.14 -7.23
C PRO A 181 3.92 8.50 -8.21
N GLU A 182 3.87 9.74 -8.70
CA GLU A 182 4.98 10.33 -9.42
C GLU A 182 6.25 10.31 -8.57
N LYS A 183 7.35 9.95 -9.22
CA LYS A 183 8.65 9.82 -8.55
C LYS A 183 9.29 11.19 -8.46
N SER A 184 10.00 11.41 -7.36
CA SER A 184 10.74 12.66 -7.14
C SER A 184 12.22 12.37 -6.95
N ILE A 185 13.06 13.19 -7.58
CA ILE A 185 14.52 13.16 -7.39
C ILE A 185 14.97 13.94 -6.16
N LYS A 186 14.07 14.69 -5.52
CA LYS A 186 14.41 15.54 -4.36
C LYS A 186 14.97 14.70 -3.21
N ARG A 187 16.09 15.17 -2.69
CA ARG A 187 16.83 14.56 -1.58
C ARG A 187 17.24 15.62 -0.57
N TYR A 188 17.49 15.17 0.66
CA TYR A 188 17.98 16.05 1.70
C TYR A 188 19.38 16.55 1.35
N GLU A 189 19.55 17.88 1.38
CA GLU A 189 20.83 18.53 1.15
C GLU A 189 21.42 19.03 2.48
N PRO A 190 22.54 18.46 2.96
CA PRO A 190 23.16 18.92 4.19
C PRO A 190 23.80 20.30 3.98
N LYS A 191 23.34 21.29 4.76
CA LYS A 191 23.81 22.68 4.71
C LYS A 191 24.34 23.13 6.08
N VAL A 192 25.41 23.91 6.08
CA VAL A 192 26.00 24.58 7.25
C VAL A 192 26.04 26.07 6.95
N PHE A 193 25.33 26.88 7.74
CA PHE A 193 25.11 28.32 7.49
C PHE A 193 24.59 28.64 6.08
N GLY A 194 23.77 27.76 5.50
CA GLY A 194 23.24 27.90 4.14
C GLY A 194 24.14 27.34 3.03
N PHE A 195 25.40 27.03 3.32
CA PHE A 195 26.34 26.46 2.35
C PHE A 195 26.28 24.93 2.34
N LYS A 196 26.29 24.33 1.15
CA LYS A 196 26.35 22.87 1.00
C LYS A 196 27.67 22.33 1.54
N VAL A 197 27.64 21.22 2.26
CA VAL A 197 28.85 20.57 2.77
C VAL A 197 29.68 20.01 1.61
N HIS A 198 30.96 20.40 1.49
CA HIS A 198 31.80 20.12 0.31
C HIS A 198 31.81 18.65 -0.12
N ALA A 199 32.06 17.71 0.83
CA ALA A 199 32.12 16.28 0.52
C ALA A 199 30.76 15.73 0.06
N ALA A 200 29.66 16.10 0.74
CA ALA A 200 28.32 15.68 0.38
C ALA A 200 27.89 16.27 -0.98
N ALA A 201 28.24 17.53 -1.24
CA ALA A 201 27.97 18.19 -2.51
C ALA A 201 28.75 17.55 -3.67
N ALA A 202 30.00 17.15 -3.46
CA ALA A 202 30.80 16.44 -4.47
C ALA A 202 30.19 15.07 -4.81
N LEU A 203 29.77 14.31 -3.79
CA LEU A 203 29.08 13.03 -4.00
C LEU A 203 27.73 13.24 -4.70
N GLN A 204 26.95 14.26 -4.31
CA GLN A 204 25.68 14.58 -4.96
C GLN A 204 25.87 14.81 -6.46
N ARG A 205 26.79 15.69 -6.85
CA ARG A 205 27.05 16.00 -8.27
C ARG A 205 27.44 14.76 -9.07
N TRP A 206 28.27 13.88 -8.50
CA TRP A 206 28.64 12.63 -9.15
C TRP A 206 27.43 11.70 -9.34
N GLN A 207 26.57 11.59 -8.32
CA GLN A 207 25.35 10.78 -8.39
C GLN A 207 24.33 11.33 -9.40
N ASP A 208 24.19 12.65 -9.48
CA ASP A 208 23.28 13.31 -10.45
C ASP A 208 23.76 13.04 -11.89
N GLY A 209 25.05 13.23 -12.18
CA GLY A 209 25.59 12.91 -13.51
C GLY A 209 25.40 11.43 -13.89
N LYS A 210 25.53 10.50 -12.93
CA LYS A 210 25.25 9.07 -13.20
C LYS A 210 23.77 8.79 -13.46
N ARG A 211 22.87 9.56 -12.86
CA ARG A 211 21.43 9.45 -13.11
C ARG A 211 21.08 9.99 -14.48
N GLU A 212 21.61 11.14 -14.86
CA GLU A 212 21.41 11.73 -16.20
C GLU A 212 21.90 10.78 -17.30
N ASP A 213 23.10 10.20 -17.14
CA ASP A 213 23.63 9.15 -18.02
C ASP A 213 22.62 7.98 -18.18
N MET A 214 22.02 7.54 -17.07
CA MET A 214 21.05 6.43 -17.05
C MET A 214 19.71 6.82 -17.70
N GLN A 215 19.19 8.01 -17.40
CA GLN A 215 17.97 8.53 -18.01
C GLN A 215 18.12 8.65 -19.54
N GLY A 216 19.27 9.14 -20.02
CA GLY A 216 19.58 9.19 -21.45
C GLY A 216 19.55 7.82 -22.10
N ARG A 217 20.11 6.78 -21.44
CA ARG A 217 20.05 5.40 -21.92
C ARG A 217 18.63 4.83 -21.95
N LEU A 218 17.81 5.13 -20.96
CA LEU A 218 16.41 4.67 -20.89
C LEU A 218 15.55 5.32 -22.00
N LYS A 219 15.73 6.64 -22.22
CA LYS A 219 15.09 7.37 -23.32
C LYS A 219 15.42 6.77 -24.69
N GLN A 220 16.66 6.35 -24.93
CA GLN A 220 17.06 5.69 -26.19
C GLN A 220 16.33 4.36 -26.45
N VAL A 221 15.90 3.68 -25.41
CA VAL A 221 15.17 2.40 -25.49
C VAL A 221 13.64 2.62 -25.47
N GLY A 222 13.19 3.88 -25.40
CA GLY A 222 11.77 4.23 -25.33
C GLY A 222 11.14 3.97 -23.96
N LEU A 223 11.94 3.89 -22.90
CA LEU A 223 11.47 3.78 -21.52
C LEU A 223 11.55 5.15 -20.86
N GLU A 224 10.39 5.81 -20.71
CA GLU A 224 10.29 7.11 -20.04
C GLU A 224 9.71 6.93 -18.64
N ASN A 225 10.50 7.28 -17.63
CA ASN A 225 10.04 7.44 -16.25
C ASN A 225 10.17 8.93 -15.92
N ALA A 226 9.09 9.69 -16.10
CA ALA A 226 9.08 11.11 -15.77
C ALA A 226 9.16 11.29 -14.24
N PHE A 227 10.10 12.11 -13.79
CA PHE A 227 10.11 12.62 -12.42
C PHE A 227 9.36 13.94 -12.37
N VAL A 228 8.80 14.27 -11.20
CA VAL A 228 8.07 15.54 -10.99
C VAL A 228 8.92 16.74 -11.39
N GLU A 229 10.22 16.69 -11.09
CA GLU A 229 11.15 17.77 -11.42
C GLU A 229 11.40 17.91 -12.92
N ASP A 230 11.40 16.82 -13.70
CA ASP A 230 11.61 16.89 -15.16
C ASP A 230 10.44 17.65 -15.85
N ILE A 231 9.23 17.56 -15.29
CA ILE A 231 8.04 18.27 -15.79
C ILE A 231 8.10 19.75 -15.37
N GLN A 232 8.52 20.04 -14.14
CA GLN A 232 8.68 21.41 -13.64
C GLN A 232 9.70 22.18 -14.46
N ASP A 233 10.84 21.56 -14.76
CA ASP A 233 11.90 22.19 -15.57
C ASP A 233 11.39 22.48 -17.00
N PHE A 234 10.60 21.56 -17.60
CA PHE A 234 10.00 21.77 -18.92
C PHE A 234 8.93 22.88 -18.93
N GLU A 235 8.10 22.96 -17.89
CA GLU A 235 7.11 24.03 -17.73
C GLU A 235 7.79 25.39 -17.54
N GLU A 236 8.88 25.46 -16.77
CA GLU A 236 9.69 26.68 -16.60
C GLU A 236 10.36 27.09 -17.93
N GLU A 237 10.95 26.15 -18.67
CA GLU A 237 11.54 26.43 -20.00
C GLU A 237 10.51 26.97 -21.01
N MET A 238 9.29 26.42 -21.02
CA MET A 238 8.19 26.88 -21.88
C MET A 238 7.67 28.28 -21.51
N LEU A 239 7.66 28.62 -20.22
CA LEU A 239 7.28 29.95 -19.74
C LEU A 239 8.34 31.01 -20.06
N ASP A 240 9.62 30.64 -20.04
CA ASP A 240 10.73 31.52 -20.40
C ASP A 240 10.81 31.78 -21.92
N GLU A 241 10.31 30.87 -22.77
CA GLU A 241 10.18 31.10 -24.22
C GLU A 241 9.02 32.04 -24.59
N GLU A 242 7.98 32.18 -23.74
CA GLU A 242 6.92 33.19 -23.89
C GLU A 242 7.26 34.53 -23.20
N GLY A 243 8.49 35.03 -23.41
CA GLY A 243 8.92 36.37 -23.00
C GLY A 243 7.99 37.49 -23.51
N PRO A 244 7.97 38.67 -22.84
CA PRO A 244 6.93 39.69 -23.04
C PRO A 244 6.85 40.10 -24.51
N VAL A 245 5.63 40.12 -25.06
CA VAL A 245 5.37 40.72 -26.37
C VAL A 245 5.68 42.21 -26.24
N ASP A 246 6.87 42.60 -26.70
CA ASP A 246 7.28 43.98 -26.82
C ASP A 246 6.27 44.70 -27.74
N GLY A 247 5.43 45.53 -27.13
CA GLY A 247 4.53 46.44 -27.83
C GLY A 247 5.32 47.56 -28.47
N GLU A 248 5.97 47.30 -29.60
CA GLU A 248 6.57 48.34 -30.43
C GLU A 248 5.54 48.91 -31.43
N GLY A 249 5.12 50.15 -31.14
CA GLY A 249 4.98 51.23 -32.11
C GLY A 249 4.08 51.03 -33.33
N MET A 250 2.80 51.38 -33.20
CA MET A 250 2.04 51.87 -34.35
C MET A 250 2.08 53.40 -34.33
N GLU A 251 3.07 54.00 -35.00
CA GLU A 251 3.03 55.41 -35.37
C GLU A 251 1.87 55.59 -36.38
N VAL A 252 0.87 56.37 -35.99
CA VAL A 252 -0.22 56.76 -36.88
C VAL A 252 0.18 58.09 -37.50
N ASP A 253 0.66 58.04 -38.75
CA ASP A 253 0.73 59.21 -39.63
C ASP A 253 -0.70 59.69 -39.91
N GLU A 254 -1.08 60.83 -39.33
CA GLU A 254 -2.25 61.61 -39.75
C GLU A 254 -1.78 62.97 -40.28
N ASP A 255 -1.29 62.96 -41.52
CA ASP A 255 -1.37 64.11 -42.42
C ASP A 255 -2.24 63.69 -43.61
N LEU A 256 -3.50 64.18 -43.65
CA LEU A 256 -4.13 64.83 -44.82
C LEU A 256 -5.67 64.88 -44.72
N ALA A 257 -6.16 66.13 -44.78
CA ALA A 257 -7.27 66.63 -45.59
C ALA A 257 -8.64 66.92 -44.93
N GLU A 258 -8.93 68.23 -45.01
CA GLU A 258 -10.21 68.98 -45.03
C GLU A 258 -10.89 69.35 -43.70
#